data_AF-A0A3A5VCG8-F1
#
_entry.id   AF-A0A3A5VCG8-F1
#
_cell.length_a   1.000
_cell.length_b   1.000
_cell.length_c   1.000
_cell.angle_alpha   90.00
_cell.angle_beta   90.00
_cell.angle_gamma   90.00
#
_symmetry.space_group_name_H-M   'P 1'
#
loop_
_entity.id
_entity.type
_entity.pdbx_description
1 polymer ?
#
loop_
_entity_poly.entity_id
_entity_poly.type
_entity_poly.pdbx_seq_one_letter_code
_entity_poly.pdbx_strand_id
1 'polypeptide(L)'
;MTSKPYRLYYWPIPGLAEASRVALSLANLDWEDVAIDGKMFAEMKNDGTLPWGLVPLLQTPDGDLSESVAILRYLGKMCDLIPAKPYDAAKVDEFLDGIGPHSGILDGTFSIEDAEERTRAREALFEPDAKGTKSLTLLEEKISQSSTGWIANTPNMNIADLKVFTHVFGMFSGNFDGVDKSILANYPRLVEYHSRVANEPRIMAHYAVIPEGSLRWTYQPGAFSSL
;
A
#
# COMPACT_ATOMS: atom_id res chain seq x y z
N MET A 1 7.34 -15.35 -26.85
CA MET A 1 6.73 -14.04 -26.50
C MET A 1 7.83 -13.21 -25.87
N THR A 2 8.06 -12.00 -26.36
CA THR A 2 9.00 -11.07 -25.71
C THR A 2 8.40 -10.62 -24.39
N SER A 3 9.19 -10.60 -23.33
CA SER A 3 8.74 -10.09 -22.02
C SER A 3 8.31 -8.63 -22.15
N LYS A 4 7.29 -8.24 -21.37
CA LYS A 4 6.86 -6.83 -21.31
C LYS A 4 7.99 -5.93 -20.79
N PRO A 5 8.04 -4.65 -21.20
CA PRO A 5 9.13 -3.74 -20.84
C PRO A 5 9.19 -3.43 -19.34
N TYR A 6 8.06 -3.53 -18.64
CA TYR A 6 7.98 -3.40 -17.19
C TYR A 6 7.45 -4.69 -16.56
N ARG A 7 8.08 -5.14 -15.48
CA ARG A 7 7.66 -6.37 -14.77
C ARG A 7 7.81 -6.17 -13.27
N LEU A 8 6.70 -6.25 -12.55
CA LEU A 8 6.68 -6.09 -11.10
C LEU A 8 6.60 -7.48 -10.45
N TYR A 9 7.63 -7.83 -9.69
CA TYR A 9 7.73 -9.11 -8.99
C TYR A 9 7.33 -8.95 -7.54
N TYR A 10 6.33 -9.69 -7.11
CA TYR A 10 5.90 -9.72 -5.72
C TYR A 10 5.07 -10.97 -5.42
N TRP A 11 4.79 -11.18 -4.14
CA TRP A 11 3.86 -12.21 -3.69
C TRP A 11 2.45 -12.01 -4.30
N PRO A 12 1.61 -13.07 -4.41
CA PRO A 12 0.25 -13.00 -4.95
C PRO A 12 -0.76 -12.34 -3.99
N ILE A 13 -0.32 -11.30 -3.28
CA ILE A 13 -1.10 -10.49 -2.33
C ILE A 13 -0.86 -9.00 -2.62
N PRO A 14 -1.70 -8.08 -2.10
CA PRO A 14 -1.47 -6.65 -2.30
C PRO A 14 -0.12 -6.19 -1.72
N GLY A 15 0.03 -6.27 -0.39
CA GLY A 15 1.23 -5.95 0.36
C GLY A 15 1.95 -4.67 -0.09
N LEU A 16 3.27 -4.67 -0.03
CA LEU A 16 4.12 -3.51 -0.31
C LEU A 16 4.15 -3.11 -1.79
N ALA A 17 3.72 -3.98 -2.71
CA ALA A 17 3.73 -3.73 -4.15
C ALA A 17 2.45 -3.05 -4.66
N GLU A 18 1.38 -3.01 -3.85
CA GLU A 18 0.07 -2.60 -4.34
C GLU A 18 0.03 -1.15 -4.83
N ALA A 19 0.64 -0.21 -4.10
CA ALA A 19 0.75 1.18 -4.56
C ALA A 19 1.46 1.29 -5.93
N SER A 20 2.46 0.43 -6.17
CA SER A 20 3.17 0.38 -7.45
C SER A 20 2.33 -0.23 -8.57
N ARG A 21 1.49 -1.24 -8.28
CA ARG A 21 0.52 -1.79 -9.26
C ARG A 21 -0.48 -0.72 -9.71
N VAL A 22 -0.98 0.06 -8.76
CA VAL A 22 -1.85 1.21 -9.06
C VAL A 22 -1.09 2.22 -9.92
N ALA A 23 0.11 2.64 -9.49
CA ALA A 23 0.90 3.63 -10.24
C ALA A 23 1.25 3.16 -11.67
N LEU A 24 1.59 1.88 -11.87
CA LEU A 24 1.82 1.28 -13.19
C LEU A 24 0.57 1.35 -14.08
N SER A 25 -0.60 1.05 -13.51
CA SER A 25 -1.88 1.16 -14.21
C SER A 25 -2.21 2.61 -14.59
N LEU A 26 -1.94 3.56 -13.68
CA LEU A 26 -2.19 4.98 -13.91
C LEU A 26 -1.22 5.60 -14.92
N ALA A 27 0.01 5.08 -15.00
CA ALA A 27 1.02 5.49 -15.98
C ALA A 27 0.73 4.95 -17.39
N ASN A 28 -0.28 4.07 -17.56
CA ASN A 28 -0.62 3.42 -18.82
C ASN A 28 0.59 2.73 -19.49
N LEU A 29 1.47 2.15 -18.68
CA LEU A 29 2.64 1.42 -19.15
C LEU A 29 2.25 0.02 -19.60
N ASP A 30 3.00 -0.57 -20.54
CA ASP A 30 2.87 -2.00 -20.83
C ASP A 30 3.66 -2.81 -19.80
N TRP A 31 2.96 -3.43 -18.85
CA TRP A 31 3.58 -4.12 -17.72
C TRP A 31 2.96 -5.48 -17.40
N GLU A 32 3.72 -6.31 -16.68
CA GLU A 32 3.35 -7.63 -16.18
C GLU A 32 3.41 -7.66 -14.63
N ASP A 33 2.36 -8.18 -13.98
CA ASP A 33 2.36 -8.52 -12.55
C ASP A 33 2.86 -9.96 -12.39
N VAL A 34 4.13 -10.10 -12.02
CA VAL A 34 4.78 -11.40 -11.87
C VAL A 34 4.60 -11.87 -10.43
N ALA A 35 3.56 -12.69 -10.23
CA ALA A 35 3.32 -13.35 -8.95
C ALA A 35 4.37 -14.43 -8.69
N ILE A 36 5.18 -14.24 -7.65
CA ILE A 36 6.25 -15.18 -7.27
C ILE A 36 5.76 -16.16 -6.20
N ASP A 37 6.38 -17.33 -6.16
CA ASP A 37 6.28 -18.28 -5.05
C ASP A 37 7.61 -18.38 -4.28
N GLY A 38 7.65 -19.22 -3.24
CA GLY A 38 8.85 -19.39 -2.41
C GLY A 38 10.05 -19.96 -3.16
N LYS A 39 9.82 -20.78 -4.20
CA LYS A 39 10.88 -21.36 -5.02
C LYS A 39 11.50 -20.29 -5.91
N MET A 40 10.67 -19.55 -6.65
CA MET A 40 11.11 -18.46 -7.51
C MET A 40 11.82 -17.37 -6.70
N PHE A 41 11.31 -17.01 -5.52
CA PHE A 41 11.97 -16.07 -4.62
C PHE A 41 13.38 -16.55 -4.22
N ALA A 42 13.52 -17.83 -3.85
CA ALA A 42 14.82 -18.39 -3.47
C ALA A 42 15.79 -18.42 -4.66
N GLU A 43 15.33 -18.75 -5.87
CA GLU A 43 16.12 -18.71 -7.10
C GLU A 43 16.62 -17.30 -7.39
N MET A 44 15.71 -16.31 -7.45
CA MET A 44 16.04 -14.89 -7.68
C MET A 44 16.97 -14.31 -6.60
N LYS A 45 16.89 -14.80 -5.37
CA LYS A 45 17.80 -14.40 -4.30
C LYS A 45 19.19 -15.00 -4.46
N ASN A 46 19.28 -16.27 -4.86
CA ASN A 46 20.54 -16.99 -4.99
C ASN A 46 21.33 -16.60 -6.25
N ASP A 47 20.64 -16.24 -7.34
CA ASP A 47 21.29 -15.83 -8.60
C ASP A 47 21.68 -14.35 -8.66
N GLY A 48 21.33 -13.57 -7.61
CA GLY A 48 21.64 -12.15 -7.51
C GLY A 48 20.65 -11.22 -8.21
N THR A 49 19.53 -11.74 -8.73
CA THR A 49 18.46 -10.92 -9.35
C THR A 49 17.84 -9.93 -8.38
N LEU A 50 17.85 -10.20 -7.07
CA LEU A 50 17.36 -9.29 -6.03
C LEU A 50 18.53 -8.48 -5.41
N PRO A 51 18.74 -7.20 -5.78
CA PRO A 51 19.88 -6.40 -5.29
C PRO A 51 19.97 -6.29 -3.76
N TRP A 52 18.82 -6.29 -3.09
CA TRP A 52 18.70 -6.25 -1.62
C TRP A 52 18.22 -7.57 -1.01
N GLY A 53 18.10 -8.63 -1.82
CA GLY A 53 17.56 -9.92 -1.38
C GLY A 53 16.08 -9.89 -0.96
N LEU A 54 15.34 -8.86 -1.38
CA LEU A 54 13.95 -8.58 -1.02
C LEU A 54 13.10 -8.28 -2.26
N VAL A 55 11.79 -8.41 -2.12
CA VAL A 55 10.76 -7.97 -3.08
C VAL A 55 9.87 -6.92 -2.41
N PRO A 56 9.27 -5.96 -3.16
CA PRO A 56 9.12 -5.93 -4.61
C PRO A 56 10.39 -5.60 -5.40
N LEU A 57 10.45 -6.14 -6.62
CA LEU A 57 11.41 -5.78 -7.67
C LEU A 57 10.62 -5.29 -8.90
N LEU A 58 10.97 -4.12 -9.43
CA LEU A 58 10.48 -3.65 -10.72
C LEU A 58 11.61 -3.72 -11.75
N GLN A 59 11.46 -4.58 -12.76
CA GLN A 59 12.32 -4.53 -13.94
C GLN A 59 11.81 -3.42 -14.87
N THR A 60 12.74 -2.67 -15.45
CA THR A 60 12.46 -1.58 -16.39
C THR A 60 13.43 -1.66 -17.58
N PRO A 61 13.20 -0.90 -18.67
CA PRO A 61 14.15 -0.81 -19.77
C PRO A 61 15.54 -0.30 -19.38
N ASP A 62 15.62 0.51 -18.32
CA ASP A 62 16.87 1.14 -17.84
C ASP A 62 17.58 0.33 -16.75
N GLY A 63 16.99 -0.81 -16.34
CA GLY A 63 17.50 -1.67 -15.29
C GLY A 63 16.49 -1.90 -14.15
N ASP A 64 16.95 -2.64 -13.15
CA ASP A 64 16.11 -3.13 -12.06
C ASP A 64 16.06 -2.14 -10.88
N LEU A 65 14.86 -1.95 -10.34
CA LEU A 65 14.60 -1.12 -9.17
C LEU A 65 14.05 -1.98 -8.04
N SER A 66 14.60 -1.78 -6.85
CA SER A 66 14.12 -2.40 -5.60
C SER A 66 13.60 -1.33 -4.65
N GLU A 67 13.08 -1.77 -3.50
CA GLU A 67 12.45 -0.95 -2.47
C GLU A 67 11.14 -0.31 -2.91
N SER A 68 10.05 -0.71 -2.25
CA SER A 68 8.68 -0.33 -2.62
C SER A 68 8.47 1.18 -2.77
N VAL A 69 9.07 1.99 -1.88
CA VAL A 69 8.94 3.46 -1.92
C VAL A 69 9.76 4.06 -3.06
N ALA A 70 10.95 3.53 -3.36
CA ALA A 70 11.76 4.00 -4.48
C ALA A 70 11.08 3.69 -5.82
N ILE A 71 10.55 2.47 -5.96
CA ILE A 71 9.74 2.06 -7.12
C ILE A 71 8.53 2.97 -7.27
N LEU A 72 7.78 3.23 -6.19
CA LEU A 72 6.60 4.09 -6.22
C LEU A 72 6.95 5.52 -6.63
N ARG A 73 8.06 6.08 -6.12
CA ARG A 73 8.53 7.42 -6.50
C ARG A 73 8.93 7.50 -7.98
N TYR A 74 9.56 6.45 -8.50
CA TYR A 74 9.88 6.35 -9.93
C TYR A 74 8.61 6.35 -10.79
N LEU A 75 7.65 5.48 -10.46
CA LEU A 75 6.39 5.38 -11.19
C LEU A 75 5.51 6.63 -11.04
N GLY A 76 5.55 7.29 -9.88
CA GLY A 76 4.83 8.53 -9.63
C GLY A 76 5.18 9.65 -10.62
N LYS A 77 6.43 9.67 -11.12
CA LYS A 77 6.85 10.61 -12.16
C LYS A 77 6.23 10.31 -13.52
N MET A 78 5.82 9.07 -13.77
CA MET A 78 5.26 8.62 -15.04
C MET A 78 3.74 8.75 -15.10
N CYS A 79 3.08 8.97 -13.96
CA CYS A 79 1.62 9.13 -13.86
C CYS A 79 1.18 10.48 -13.26
N ASP A 80 2.07 11.48 -13.29
CA ASP A 80 1.82 12.85 -12.80
C ASP A 80 1.34 12.91 -11.34
N LEU A 81 1.89 12.05 -10.48
CA LEU A 81 1.59 11.99 -9.04
C LEU A 81 2.72 12.52 -8.16
N ILE A 82 3.68 13.25 -8.74
CA ILE A 82 4.68 14.03 -8.01
C ILE A 82 4.38 15.53 -8.19
N PRO A 83 4.13 16.28 -7.10
CA PRO A 83 3.94 17.71 -7.19
C PRO A 83 5.16 18.43 -7.80
N ALA A 84 4.93 19.42 -8.66
CA ALA A 84 6.01 20.21 -9.25
C ALA A 84 6.65 21.21 -8.26
N LYS A 85 5.88 21.71 -7.30
CA LYS A 85 6.37 22.65 -6.28
C LYS A 85 7.26 21.91 -5.29
N PRO A 86 8.54 22.33 -5.10
CA PRO A 86 9.49 21.58 -4.27
C PRO A 86 9.02 21.30 -2.84
N TYR A 87 8.36 22.26 -2.21
CA TYR A 87 7.82 22.08 -0.85
C TYR A 87 6.73 21.01 -0.81
N ASP A 88 5.83 20.99 -1.79
CA ASP A 88 4.73 20.03 -1.85
C ASP A 88 5.28 18.62 -2.14
N ALA A 89 6.29 18.50 -3.01
CA ALA A 89 7.01 17.24 -3.23
C ALA A 89 7.71 16.76 -1.95
N ALA A 90 8.36 17.65 -1.20
CA ALA A 90 8.98 17.31 0.08
C ALA A 90 7.95 16.86 1.13
N LYS A 91 6.74 17.45 1.13
CA LYS A 91 5.63 16.96 1.98
C LYS A 91 5.18 15.56 1.60
N VAL A 92 5.16 15.22 0.31
CA VAL A 92 4.88 13.85 -0.15
C VAL A 92 5.97 12.89 0.34
N ASP A 93 7.24 13.25 0.18
CA ASP A 93 8.36 12.43 0.65
C ASP A 93 8.35 12.24 2.18
N GLU A 94 8.04 13.29 2.94
CA GLU A 94 7.86 13.21 4.41
C GLU A 94 6.83 12.13 4.80
N PHE A 95 5.73 12.00 4.06
CA PHE A 95 4.74 10.96 4.32
C PHE A 95 5.23 9.57 3.93
N LEU A 96 5.90 9.43 2.79
CA LEU A 96 6.42 8.13 2.33
C LEU A 96 7.47 7.56 3.29
N ASP A 97 8.36 8.42 3.79
CA ASP A 97 9.42 8.02 4.71
C ASP A 97 8.87 7.89 6.13
N GLY A 98 7.99 8.83 6.54
CA GLY A 98 7.36 8.86 7.86
C GLY A 98 6.39 7.71 8.11
N ILE A 99 5.76 7.14 7.07
CA ILE A 99 4.85 5.99 7.20
C ILE A 99 5.59 4.64 7.29
N GLY A 100 6.91 4.62 7.08
CA GLY A 100 7.75 3.41 7.17
C GLY A 100 7.59 2.66 8.49
N PRO A 101 7.71 3.32 9.67
CA PRO A 101 7.44 2.69 10.97
C PRO A 101 6.02 2.16 11.16
N HIS A 102 5.03 2.75 10.45
CA HIS A 102 3.64 2.27 10.43
C HIS A 102 3.45 1.06 9.50
N SER A 103 4.45 0.77 8.66
CA SER A 103 4.42 -0.41 7.80
C SER A 103 4.67 -1.72 8.55
N GLY A 104 5.27 -1.63 9.74
CA GLY A 104 5.58 -2.76 10.62
C GLY A 104 4.58 -2.99 11.75
N ILE A 105 3.32 -2.53 11.64
CA ILE A 105 2.32 -2.73 12.71
C ILE A 105 2.21 -4.21 13.04
N LEU A 106 2.19 -5.10 12.06
CA LEU A 106 2.05 -6.54 12.32
C LEU A 106 3.40 -7.27 12.51
N ASP A 107 4.52 -6.54 12.49
CA ASP A 107 5.85 -7.13 12.67
C ASP A 107 5.94 -7.83 14.03
N GLY A 108 6.61 -8.98 14.02
CA GLY A 108 6.70 -9.91 15.15
C GLY A 108 5.55 -10.92 15.22
N THR A 109 4.42 -10.69 14.54
CA THR A 109 3.28 -11.64 14.55
C THR A 109 3.37 -12.70 13.45
N PHE A 110 4.17 -12.44 12.40
CA PHE A 110 4.28 -13.33 11.24
C PHE A 110 4.96 -14.67 11.53
N SER A 111 5.79 -14.73 12.57
CA SER A 111 6.49 -15.96 12.98
C SER A 111 5.74 -16.76 14.04
N ILE A 112 4.56 -16.31 14.50
CA ILE A 112 3.77 -17.02 15.51
C ILE A 112 2.98 -18.12 14.81
N GLU A 113 3.34 -19.38 15.09
CA GLU A 113 2.71 -20.56 14.48
C GLU A 113 1.31 -20.83 15.06
N ASP A 114 1.16 -20.72 16.38
CA ASP A 114 -0.12 -20.93 17.07
C ASP A 114 -1.14 -19.86 16.68
N ALA A 115 -2.29 -20.29 16.16
CA ALA A 115 -3.29 -19.40 15.59
C ALA A 115 -3.98 -18.53 16.66
N GLU A 116 -4.24 -19.07 17.84
CA GLU A 116 -4.90 -18.34 18.93
C GLU A 116 -3.96 -17.32 19.56
N GLU A 117 -2.68 -17.68 19.75
CA GLU A 117 -1.63 -16.76 20.17
C GLU A 117 -1.42 -15.65 19.15
N ARG A 118 -1.35 -15.97 17.85
CA ARG A 118 -1.21 -14.96 16.78
C ARG A 118 -2.39 -14.01 16.73
N THR A 119 -3.60 -14.52 16.89
CA THR A 119 -4.83 -13.71 16.96
C THR A 119 -4.77 -12.74 18.13
N ARG A 120 -4.53 -13.24 19.35
CA ARG A 120 -4.40 -12.39 20.55
C ARG A 120 -3.28 -11.37 20.42
N ALA A 121 -2.14 -11.77 19.85
CA ALA A 121 -1.00 -10.89 19.65
C ALA A 121 -1.33 -9.75 18.68
N ARG A 122 -2.14 -10.00 17.65
CA ARG A 122 -2.58 -8.99 16.68
C ARG A 122 -3.68 -8.08 17.23
N GLU A 123 -4.65 -8.63 17.96
CA GLU A 123 -5.67 -7.85 18.67
C GLU A 123 -5.02 -6.85 19.64
N ALA A 124 -4.03 -7.32 20.42
CA ALA A 124 -3.28 -6.48 21.35
C ALA A 124 -2.57 -5.29 20.70
N LEU A 125 -2.36 -5.29 19.38
CA LEU A 125 -1.77 -4.16 18.65
C LEU A 125 -2.74 -2.99 18.48
N PHE A 126 -4.03 -3.21 18.69
CA PHE A 126 -5.10 -2.23 18.55
C PHE A 126 -5.80 -1.91 19.87
N GLU A 127 -5.26 -2.38 20.99
CA GLU A 127 -5.63 -1.92 22.33
C GLU A 127 -5.26 -0.44 22.54
N PRO A 128 -5.81 0.24 23.56
CA PRO A 128 -5.41 1.60 23.91
C PRO A 128 -3.90 1.72 24.05
N ASP A 129 -3.33 2.80 23.49
CA ASP A 129 -1.88 3.09 23.47
C ASP A 129 -0.97 2.09 22.74
N ALA A 130 -1.51 1.05 22.09
CA ALA A 130 -0.75 0.12 21.29
C ALA A 130 -0.32 0.72 19.93
N LYS A 131 0.62 0.06 19.24
CA LYS A 131 1.23 0.60 18.01
C LYS A 131 0.23 0.82 16.87
N GLY A 132 -0.74 -0.08 16.69
CA GLY A 132 -1.79 0.05 15.69
C GLY A 132 -2.72 1.22 15.99
N THR A 133 -3.18 1.35 17.24
CA THR A 133 -4.02 2.47 17.69
C THR A 133 -3.34 3.82 17.53
N LYS A 134 -2.08 3.94 17.99
CA LYS A 134 -1.28 5.17 17.82
C LYS A 134 -1.08 5.52 16.34
N SER A 135 -0.86 4.51 15.50
CA SER A 135 -0.71 4.69 14.07
C SER A 135 -1.98 5.25 13.42
N LEU A 136 -3.13 4.62 13.65
CA LEU A 136 -4.40 5.05 13.06
C LEU A 136 -4.83 6.41 13.60
N THR A 137 -4.63 6.67 14.89
CA THR A 137 -4.88 7.98 15.50
C THR A 137 -4.05 9.07 14.84
N LEU A 138 -2.76 8.84 14.61
CA LEU A 138 -1.90 9.81 13.93
C LEU A 138 -2.39 10.08 12.49
N LEU A 139 -2.77 9.03 11.75
CA LEU A 139 -3.25 9.20 10.38
C LEU A 139 -4.60 9.93 10.32
N GLU A 140 -5.51 9.63 11.25
CA GLU A 140 -6.78 10.36 11.47
C GLU A 140 -6.52 11.85 11.75
N GLU A 141 -5.56 12.18 12.62
CA GLU A 141 -5.16 13.56 12.91
C GLU A 141 -4.57 14.25 11.67
N LYS A 142 -3.66 13.58 10.95
CA LYS A 142 -3.01 14.12 9.74
C LYS A 142 -4.04 14.45 8.67
N ILE A 143 -4.99 13.56 8.42
CA ILE A 143 -6.03 13.81 7.42
C ILE A 143 -7.03 14.87 7.90
N SER A 144 -7.35 14.92 9.20
CA SER A 144 -8.19 15.98 9.79
C SER A 144 -7.59 17.37 9.63
N GLN A 145 -6.26 17.48 9.65
CA GLN A 145 -5.52 18.73 9.44
C GLN A 145 -5.39 19.12 7.95
N SER A 146 -5.75 18.22 7.03
CA SER A 146 -5.65 18.47 5.60
C SER A 146 -6.81 19.33 5.10
N SER A 147 -6.51 20.57 4.71
CA SER A 147 -7.48 21.46 4.06
C SER A 147 -7.86 21.04 2.64
N THR A 148 -7.05 20.19 2.02
CA THR A 148 -7.23 19.73 0.64
C THR A 148 -7.94 18.38 0.57
N GLY A 149 -8.03 17.66 1.70
CA GLY A 149 -8.52 16.28 1.83
C GLY A 149 -7.55 15.21 1.30
N TRP A 150 -6.33 15.58 0.91
CA TRP A 150 -5.26 14.64 0.53
C TRP A 150 -4.27 14.51 1.67
N ILE A 151 -3.66 13.34 1.86
CA ILE A 151 -2.92 13.04 3.09
C ILE A 151 -1.71 13.97 3.28
N ALA A 152 -1.03 14.32 2.18
CA ALA A 152 0.11 15.25 2.18
C ALA A 152 -0.29 16.74 2.21
N ASN A 153 -1.58 17.05 2.29
CA ASN A 153 -2.16 18.39 2.18
C ASN A 153 -1.71 19.17 0.91
N THR A 154 -1.53 18.45 -0.20
CA THR A 154 -1.21 19.02 -1.52
C THR A 154 -2.49 19.29 -2.32
N PRO A 155 -2.47 20.17 -3.34
CA PRO A 155 -3.68 20.48 -4.11
C PRO A 155 -4.33 19.27 -4.79
N ASN A 156 -3.54 18.29 -5.21
CA ASN A 156 -3.98 17.10 -5.92
C ASN A 156 -3.52 15.82 -5.22
N MET A 157 -4.18 14.69 -5.55
CA MET A 157 -3.74 13.35 -5.18
C MET A 157 -2.30 13.11 -5.65
N ASN A 158 -1.53 12.39 -4.85
CA ASN A 158 -0.13 12.07 -5.13
C ASN A 158 0.22 10.65 -4.63
N ILE A 159 1.48 10.26 -4.76
CA ILE A 159 1.93 8.92 -4.37
C ILE A 159 1.86 8.62 -2.86
N ALA A 160 1.86 9.63 -1.98
CA ALA A 160 1.60 9.42 -0.56
C ALA A 160 0.16 8.93 -0.34
N ASP A 161 -0.80 9.43 -1.12
CA ASP A 161 -2.18 8.96 -1.03
C ASP A 161 -2.26 7.47 -1.45
N LEU A 162 -1.59 7.08 -2.54
CA LEU A 162 -1.51 5.68 -2.96
C LEU A 162 -0.90 4.78 -1.89
N LYS A 163 0.21 5.23 -1.28
CA LYS A 163 0.91 4.48 -0.25
C LYS A 163 0.04 4.30 0.99
N VAL A 164 -0.56 5.38 1.50
CA VAL A 164 -1.40 5.33 2.70
C VAL A 164 -2.66 4.51 2.46
N PHE A 165 -3.32 4.74 1.33
CA PHE A 165 -4.56 4.04 0.97
C PHE A 165 -4.34 2.54 0.86
N THR A 166 -3.37 2.10 0.07
CA THR A 166 -3.11 0.67 -0.11
C THR A 166 -2.61 0.03 1.17
N HIS A 167 -1.73 0.70 1.91
CA HIS A 167 -1.13 0.16 3.13
C HIS A 167 -2.15 0.01 4.28
N VAL A 168 -2.90 1.07 4.59
CA VAL A 168 -3.81 1.09 5.73
C VAL A 168 -5.01 0.17 5.49
N PHE A 169 -5.68 0.32 4.35
CA PHE A 169 -6.94 -0.37 4.12
C PHE A 169 -6.74 -1.85 3.76
N GLY A 170 -5.59 -2.19 3.15
CA GLY A 170 -5.21 -3.58 2.93
C GLY A 170 -5.02 -4.38 4.22
N MET A 171 -4.71 -3.72 5.33
CA MET A 171 -4.60 -4.36 6.65
C MET A 171 -5.96 -4.90 7.14
N PHE A 172 -7.06 -4.31 6.70
CA PHE A 172 -8.42 -4.69 7.10
C PHE A 172 -9.11 -5.61 6.08
N SER A 173 -8.33 -6.30 5.23
CA SER A 173 -8.86 -7.16 4.18
C SER A 173 -9.40 -8.51 4.67
N GLY A 174 -9.24 -8.82 5.96
CA GLY A 174 -9.49 -10.15 6.54
C GLY A 174 -8.32 -11.13 6.38
N ASN A 175 -7.18 -10.70 5.85
CA ASN A 175 -5.99 -11.56 5.70
C ASN A 175 -5.19 -11.75 7.00
N PHE A 176 -5.46 -10.93 8.02
CA PHE A 176 -4.73 -10.95 9.28
C PHE A 176 -5.68 -11.29 10.42
N ASP A 177 -5.52 -12.48 11.00
CA ASP A 177 -6.27 -12.93 12.19
C ASP A 177 -6.28 -11.84 13.28
N GLY A 178 -7.44 -11.57 13.90
CA GLY A 178 -7.56 -10.58 14.98
C GLY A 178 -7.55 -9.11 14.53
N VAL A 179 -7.46 -8.83 13.22
CA VAL A 179 -7.52 -7.46 12.68
C VAL A 179 -8.85 -7.24 11.96
N ASP A 180 -9.86 -6.83 12.72
CA ASP A 180 -11.21 -6.63 12.20
C ASP A 180 -11.45 -5.20 11.66
N LYS A 181 -12.22 -5.08 10.58
CA LYS A 181 -12.52 -3.78 9.96
C LYS A 181 -13.30 -2.84 10.87
N SER A 182 -14.02 -3.35 11.89
CA SER A 182 -14.73 -2.52 12.87
C SER A 182 -13.82 -1.57 13.65
N ILE A 183 -12.52 -1.84 13.72
CA ILE A 183 -11.52 -0.93 14.29
C ILE A 183 -11.58 0.44 13.59
N LEU A 184 -11.84 0.46 12.27
CA LEU A 184 -11.95 1.70 11.48
C LEU A 184 -13.15 2.57 11.86
N ALA A 185 -14.17 2.05 12.56
CA ALA A 185 -15.32 2.83 13.03
C ALA A 185 -14.91 3.93 14.03
N ASN A 186 -13.74 3.80 14.66
CA ASN A 186 -13.17 4.82 15.56
C ASN A 186 -12.48 5.97 14.81
N TYR A 187 -12.33 5.87 13.48
CA TYR A 187 -11.53 6.80 12.65
C TYR A 187 -12.35 7.29 11.44
N PRO A 188 -13.42 8.08 11.66
CA PRO A 188 -14.33 8.47 10.59
C PRO A 188 -13.67 9.30 9.50
N ARG A 189 -12.65 10.12 9.79
CA ARG A 189 -11.95 10.89 8.74
C ARG A 189 -11.10 10.01 7.85
N LEU A 190 -10.51 8.94 8.39
CA LEU A 190 -9.85 7.91 7.57
C LEU A 190 -10.85 7.18 6.68
N VAL A 191 -12.06 6.88 7.15
CA VAL A 191 -13.11 6.27 6.31
C VAL A 191 -13.59 7.24 5.21
N GLU A 192 -13.76 8.52 5.52
CA GLU A 192 -14.05 9.55 4.51
C GLU A 192 -12.92 9.67 3.47
N TYR A 193 -11.67 9.64 3.93
CA TYR A 193 -10.49 9.66 3.07
C TYR A 193 -10.39 8.41 2.19
N HIS A 194 -10.68 7.22 2.72
CA HIS A 194 -10.81 6.01 1.93
C HIS A 194 -11.77 6.22 0.77
N SER A 195 -12.99 6.67 1.10
CA SER A 195 -14.04 6.90 0.10
C SER A 195 -13.57 7.87 -0.97
N ARG A 196 -12.86 8.94 -0.59
CA ARG A 196 -12.29 9.90 -1.52
C ARG A 196 -11.29 9.28 -2.50
N VAL A 197 -10.32 8.52 -2.01
CA VAL A 197 -9.29 7.89 -2.85
C VAL A 197 -9.91 6.79 -3.72
N ALA A 198 -10.77 5.94 -3.14
CA ALA A 198 -11.43 4.86 -3.86
C ALA A 198 -12.34 5.35 -5.00
N ASN A 199 -12.95 6.54 -4.85
CA ASN A 199 -13.77 7.17 -5.87
C ASN A 199 -12.98 8.08 -6.84
N GLU A 200 -11.65 8.20 -6.70
CA GLU A 200 -10.85 8.86 -7.74
C GLU A 200 -10.99 8.05 -9.04
N PRO A 201 -11.32 8.65 -10.20
CA PRO A 201 -11.73 7.90 -11.38
C PRO A 201 -10.72 6.86 -11.88
N ARG A 202 -9.41 7.13 -11.77
CA ARG A 202 -8.36 6.20 -12.22
C ARG A 202 -8.19 5.06 -11.21
N ILE A 203 -8.28 5.34 -9.91
CA ILE A 203 -8.29 4.31 -8.85
C ILE A 203 -9.51 3.41 -8.97
N MET A 204 -10.69 3.99 -9.10
CA MET A 204 -11.94 3.26 -9.29
C MET A 204 -11.88 2.37 -10.52
N ALA A 205 -11.36 2.88 -11.64
CA ALA A 205 -11.17 2.10 -12.86
C ALA A 205 -10.18 0.93 -12.65
N HIS A 206 -9.08 1.15 -11.92
CA HIS A 206 -8.10 0.10 -11.62
C HIS A 206 -8.71 -1.06 -10.81
N TYR A 207 -9.60 -0.76 -9.86
CA TYR A 207 -10.25 -1.76 -8.99
C TYR A 207 -11.68 -2.15 -9.44
N ALA A 208 -12.08 -1.79 -10.66
CA ALA A 208 -13.43 -2.05 -11.17
C ALA A 208 -13.74 -3.55 -11.30
N VAL A 209 -12.72 -4.36 -11.62
CA VAL A 209 -12.84 -5.81 -11.73
C VAL A 209 -11.74 -6.45 -10.90
N ILE A 210 -12.14 -7.11 -9.82
CA ILE A 210 -11.25 -7.93 -8.99
C ILE A 210 -11.79 -9.36 -8.94
N PRO A 211 -10.92 -10.38 -8.82
CA PRO A 211 -11.37 -11.76 -8.62
C PRO A 211 -12.22 -11.91 -7.35
N GLU A 212 -13.15 -12.86 -7.36
CA GLU A 212 -13.89 -13.25 -6.16
C GLU A 212 -12.92 -13.67 -5.04
N GLY A 213 -13.19 -13.26 -3.80
CA GLY A 213 -12.32 -13.52 -2.65
C GLY A 213 -11.02 -12.70 -2.63
N SER A 214 -10.81 -11.75 -3.56
CA SER A 214 -9.61 -10.91 -3.58
C SER A 214 -9.55 -9.99 -2.35
N LEU A 215 -8.38 -9.93 -1.71
CA LEU A 215 -8.08 -8.99 -0.62
C LEU A 215 -8.20 -7.50 -1.04
N ARG A 216 -8.25 -7.24 -2.35
CA ARG A 216 -8.39 -5.90 -2.94
C ARG A 216 -9.80 -5.32 -2.85
N TRP A 217 -10.77 -6.07 -2.31
CA TRP A 217 -12.11 -5.54 -2.02
C TRP A 217 -12.02 -4.28 -1.15
N THR A 218 -11.01 -4.20 -0.28
CA THR A 218 -10.73 -3.06 0.60
C THR A 218 -10.44 -1.76 -0.15
N TYR A 219 -10.13 -1.81 -1.44
CA TYR A 219 -9.80 -0.64 -2.25
C TYR A 219 -10.95 -0.19 -3.16
N GLN A 220 -12.08 -0.90 -3.15
CA GLN A 220 -13.23 -0.56 -3.97
C GLN A 220 -14.08 0.56 -3.32
N PRO A 221 -14.78 1.39 -4.12
CA PRO A 221 -15.78 2.30 -3.61
C PRO A 221 -16.78 1.57 -2.70
N GLY A 222 -17.06 2.15 -1.54
CA GLY A 222 -18.03 1.60 -0.59
C GLY A 222 -17.56 0.42 0.25
N ALA A 223 -16.29 -0.01 0.16
CA ALA A 223 -15.74 -1.14 0.94
C ALA A 223 -16.05 -1.05 2.45
N PHE A 224 -16.06 0.17 2.99
CA PHE A 224 -16.29 0.44 4.41
C PHE A 224 -17.57 1.26 4.68
N SER A 225 -18.53 1.32 3.74
CA SER A 225 -19.73 2.15 3.88
C SER A 225 -20.70 1.69 4.98
N SER A 226 -20.47 0.50 5.56
CA SER A 226 -21.25 -0.03 6.67
C SER A 226 -20.73 0.37 8.05
N LEU A 227 -19.58 1.09 8.10
CA LEU A 227 -18.96 1.57 9.33
C LEU A 227 -19.47 2.96 9.71
#